data_AF-A0A6P1YNC0-F1
#
_entry.id   AF-A0A6P1YNC0-F1
#
_cell.length_a   1.000
_cell.length_b   1.000
_cell.length_c   1.000
_cell.angle_alpha   90.00
_cell.angle_beta   90.00
_cell.angle_gamma   90.00
#
_symmetry.space_group_name_H-M   'P 1'
#
loop_
_entity.id
_entity.type
_entity.pdbx_description
1 polymer ?
#
loop_
_entity_poly.entity_id
_entity_poly.type
_entity_poly.pdbx_seq_one_letter_code
_entity_poly.pdbx_strand_id
1 'polypeptide(L)'
;MSTVLLLPRLLPARLALACALVLAGLPAARAQTPDASAQPPAVDAPAADAPASDAPSSEGPSGEMPDGEPPAAAAEPPMDDDNMVAPPVVDPKAVETQAVPPGGDPLKRPDGFGDAAVMQPVPVLMKQGYSNWDQGFQSIVSAVTEIDAELARLKLTPTGAPFILYTSTDDGGFQFEAEVPFTGATTEKPKEGFAFSASPAGKAMRFTHRGPYDAMDPTYEQISNLLDAKDLEAQDLYIEEYRSDPRTTPQDDLVIDIWVPLK
;
A
#
# COMPACT_ATOMS: atom_id res chain seq x y z
N MET A 1 42.08 -5.95 -28.87
CA MET A 1 41.23 -4.73 -28.80
C MET A 1 39.89 -5.16 -28.26
N SER A 2 39.74 -5.16 -26.94
CA SER A 2 38.49 -5.50 -26.25
C SER A 2 38.14 -4.34 -25.35
N THR A 3 37.07 -3.62 -25.70
CA THR A 3 36.52 -2.52 -24.91
C THR A 3 35.49 -3.09 -23.96
N VAL A 4 35.83 -3.17 -22.68
CA VAL A 4 34.91 -3.50 -21.59
C VAL A 4 34.28 -2.19 -21.13
N LEU A 5 32.98 -1.99 -21.39
CA LEU A 5 32.21 -0.87 -20.86
C LEU A 5 31.67 -1.26 -19.48
N LEU A 6 32.21 -0.63 -18.43
CA LEU A 6 31.79 -0.78 -17.05
C LEU A 6 30.52 0.08 -16.82
N LEU A 7 29.41 -0.54 -16.45
CA LEU A 7 28.17 0.16 -16.07
C LEU A 7 28.17 0.39 -14.54
N PRO A 8 28.03 1.62 -14.03
CA PRO A 8 27.97 1.85 -12.59
C PRO A 8 26.58 1.52 -12.03
N ARG A 9 26.54 0.74 -10.94
CA ARG A 9 25.36 0.51 -10.10
C ARG A 9 25.00 1.80 -9.36
N LEU A 10 23.80 2.34 -9.60
CA LEU A 10 23.22 3.38 -8.76
C LEU A 10 22.51 2.76 -7.56
N LEU A 11 22.86 3.22 -6.36
CA LEU A 11 22.11 3.00 -5.12
C LEU A 11 20.77 3.78 -5.14
N PRO A 12 19.70 3.30 -4.49
CA PRO A 12 18.50 4.09 -4.29
C PRO A 12 18.73 5.15 -3.20
N ALA A 13 18.61 6.41 -3.58
CA ALA A 13 18.58 7.55 -2.65
C ALA A 13 17.23 7.59 -1.92
N ARG A 14 17.28 7.60 -0.60
CA ARG A 14 16.14 7.86 0.28
C ARG A 14 15.67 9.30 0.07
N LEU A 15 14.46 9.45 -0.46
CA LEU A 15 13.85 10.77 -0.65
C LEU A 15 12.92 11.05 0.54
N ALA A 16 13.33 11.98 1.40
CA ALA A 16 12.49 12.54 2.45
C ALA A 16 11.50 13.53 1.82
N LEU A 17 10.21 13.29 2.05
CA LEU A 17 9.12 14.13 1.56
C LEU A 17 8.91 15.31 2.53
N ALA A 18 9.14 16.52 2.04
CA ALA A 18 8.82 17.77 2.72
C ALA A 18 7.60 18.41 2.04
N CYS A 19 6.47 18.44 2.73
CA CYS A 19 5.25 19.13 2.29
C CYS A 19 5.46 20.65 2.28
N ALA A 20 5.39 21.27 1.10
CA ALA A 20 5.36 22.71 0.95
C ALA A 20 3.96 23.15 0.49
N LEU A 21 3.23 23.78 1.42
CA LEU A 21 1.98 24.51 1.19
C LEU A 21 2.23 25.74 0.31
N VAL A 22 1.50 25.86 -0.82
CA VAL A 22 1.40 27.10 -1.60
C VAL A 22 -0.07 27.49 -1.72
N LEU A 23 -0.46 28.57 -1.05
CA LEU A 23 -1.73 29.28 -1.22
C LEU A 23 -1.48 30.61 -1.93
N ALA A 24 -2.14 30.84 -3.07
CA ALA A 24 -2.50 32.14 -3.64
C ALA A 24 -3.49 31.90 -4.79
N GLY A 25 -4.56 32.65 -5.05
CA GLY A 25 -5.14 33.86 -4.48
C GLY A 25 -6.32 34.28 -5.40
N LEU A 26 -7.39 34.87 -4.85
CA LEU A 26 -8.53 35.44 -5.60
C LEU A 26 -8.60 36.95 -5.35
N PRO A 27 -8.97 37.80 -6.34
CA PRO A 27 -9.03 39.25 -6.16
C PRO A 27 -10.37 39.74 -5.62
N ALA A 28 -10.29 40.84 -4.86
CA ALA A 28 -11.36 41.50 -4.12
C ALA A 28 -12.16 42.53 -4.94
N ALA A 29 -13.42 42.76 -4.57
CA ALA A 29 -14.23 43.89 -5.00
C ALA A 29 -14.83 44.68 -3.80
N ARG A 30 -14.32 45.91 -3.65
CA ARG A 30 -14.75 47.17 -3.01
C ARG A 30 -15.92 47.23 -1.99
N ALA A 31 -15.52 47.61 -0.77
CA ALA A 31 -15.82 48.84 0.01
C ALA A 31 -17.24 49.19 0.52
N GLN A 32 -17.37 49.32 1.85
CA GLN A 32 -17.85 50.52 2.59
C GLN A 32 -17.66 50.35 4.13
N THR A 33 -17.10 51.37 4.78
CA THR A 33 -16.81 51.57 6.24
C THR A 33 -17.98 52.26 6.97
N PRO A 34 -17.94 52.64 8.29
CA PRO A 34 -16.96 52.44 9.38
C PRO A 34 -17.59 51.97 10.74
N ASP A 35 -16.79 51.56 11.75
CA ASP A 35 -16.69 52.23 13.08
C ASP A 35 -15.73 51.50 14.06
N ALA A 36 -14.97 52.32 14.80
CA ALA A 36 -14.30 52.18 16.10
C ALA A 36 -13.44 50.94 16.51
N SER A 37 -12.13 51.20 16.57
CA SER A 37 -11.19 51.01 17.70
C SER A 37 -11.30 49.79 18.62
N ALA A 38 -10.30 48.90 18.55
CA ALA A 38 -9.38 48.59 19.66
C ALA A 38 -8.28 47.60 19.21
N GLN A 39 -7.01 47.97 19.36
CA GLN A 39 -5.82 47.14 19.10
C GLN A 39 -5.12 46.83 20.44
N PRO A 40 -4.48 45.65 20.57
CA PRO A 40 -3.11 45.61 21.09
C PRO A 40 -2.24 44.58 20.30
N PRO A 41 -0.92 44.43 20.57
CA PRO A 41 0.14 44.86 19.66
C PRO A 41 0.83 43.73 18.89
N ALA A 42 1.45 44.10 17.77
CA ALA A 42 2.37 43.28 17.00
C ALA A 42 3.72 43.13 17.72
N VAL A 43 4.29 41.93 17.67
CA VAL A 43 5.70 41.68 17.98
C VAL A 43 6.49 41.58 16.67
N ASP A 44 7.54 42.39 16.65
CA ASP A 44 8.59 42.56 15.65
C ASP A 44 9.26 41.23 15.26
N ALA A 45 9.48 41.04 13.96
CA ALA A 45 10.43 40.06 13.45
C ALA A 45 11.44 40.80 12.57
N PRO A 46 12.73 40.84 12.94
CA PRO A 46 13.75 41.34 12.05
C PRO A 46 14.39 40.21 11.22
N ALA A 47 14.86 40.64 10.05
CA ALA A 47 15.38 39.86 8.96
C ALA A 47 16.81 39.32 9.18
N ALA A 48 17.12 38.32 8.35
CA ALA A 48 18.38 38.03 7.64
C ALA A 48 19.72 38.43 8.27
N ASP A 49 20.64 37.45 8.33
CA ASP A 49 22.01 37.66 7.86
C ASP A 49 22.63 36.33 7.41
N ALA A 50 23.33 36.36 6.28
CA ALA A 50 24.22 35.32 5.83
C ALA A 50 25.62 35.92 5.73
N PRO A 51 26.66 35.17 6.07
CA PRO A 51 27.88 35.27 5.28
C PRO A 51 28.50 33.92 4.91
N ALA A 52 29.33 34.00 3.88
CA ALA A 52 30.03 32.92 3.18
C ALA A 52 31.41 32.58 3.79
N SER A 53 31.93 31.43 3.33
CA SER A 53 33.34 31.01 3.18
C SER A 53 34.29 31.06 4.39
N ASP A 54 34.93 29.92 4.67
CA ASP A 54 36.37 29.78 4.41
C ASP A 54 36.85 28.33 4.67
N ALA A 55 37.75 27.86 3.79
CA ALA A 55 38.57 26.67 3.99
C ALA A 55 40.03 27.12 4.13
N PRO A 56 40.84 26.39 4.91
CA PRO A 56 42.09 25.91 4.33
C PRO A 56 42.54 24.51 4.79
N SER A 57 43.41 23.91 3.95
CA SER A 57 44.31 22.76 4.17
C SER A 57 45.26 22.97 5.38
N SER A 58 46.08 22.05 5.91
CA SER A 58 46.73 20.79 5.46
C SER A 58 47.44 20.10 6.65
N GLU A 59 47.95 18.88 6.40
CA GLU A 59 49.10 18.19 7.05
C GLU A 59 48.89 17.34 8.32
N GLY A 60 49.32 16.08 8.23
CA GLY A 60 49.40 15.09 9.32
C GLY A 60 50.80 14.98 9.93
N PRO A 61 51.03 13.92 10.74
CA PRO A 61 52.18 13.06 10.47
C PRO A 61 51.91 11.55 10.62
N SER A 62 52.87 10.78 10.08
CA SER A 62 52.99 9.32 9.95
C SER A 62 53.40 8.56 11.22
N GLY A 63 53.27 7.22 11.13
CA GLY A 63 54.01 6.19 11.88
C GLY A 63 53.08 5.39 12.79
N GLU A 64 53.00 4.06 12.79
CA GLU A 64 53.86 3.00 12.23
C GLU A 64 53.05 1.68 12.26
N MET A 65 53.32 0.76 11.32
CA MET A 65 52.78 -0.61 11.32
C MET A 65 53.49 -1.47 12.38
N PRO A 66 52.93 -2.65 12.73
CA PRO A 66 53.64 -3.83 12.26
C PRO A 66 52.76 -4.92 11.66
N ASP A 67 53.43 -5.62 10.74
CA ASP A 67 53.14 -6.82 10.00
C ASP A 67 52.31 -7.92 10.68
N GLY A 68 51.45 -8.53 9.84
CA GLY A 68 50.84 -9.83 10.03
C GLY A 68 50.45 -10.42 8.66
N GLU A 69 51.38 -11.19 8.09
CA GLU A 69 51.32 -11.97 6.84
C GLU A 69 50.01 -12.79 6.66
N PRO A 70 49.47 -12.90 5.43
CA PRO A 70 48.25 -13.65 5.12
C PRO A 70 48.50 -15.16 4.94
N PRO A 71 47.61 -16.07 5.40
CA PRO A 71 47.70 -17.45 4.99
C PRO A 71 47.07 -17.67 3.61
N ALA A 72 47.88 -18.34 2.80
CA ALA A 72 47.66 -18.89 1.48
C ALA A 72 46.31 -19.57 1.21
N ALA A 73 45.97 -19.49 -0.08
CA ALA A 73 44.92 -20.20 -0.79
C ALA A 73 44.80 -21.68 -0.41
N ALA A 74 43.56 -22.11 -0.16
CA ALA A 74 43.12 -23.49 -0.31
C ALA A 74 42.10 -23.52 -1.46
N ALA A 75 42.32 -24.46 -2.38
CA ALA A 75 41.60 -24.62 -3.63
C ALA A 75 40.10 -24.86 -3.43
N GLU A 76 39.30 -24.23 -4.30
CA GLU A 76 37.89 -24.53 -4.50
C GLU A 76 37.74 -25.99 -5.00
N PRO A 77 36.89 -26.82 -4.38
CA PRO A 77 36.47 -28.07 -5.00
C PRO A 77 35.55 -27.77 -6.19
N PRO A 78 35.61 -28.56 -7.28
CA PRO A 78 34.80 -28.34 -8.47
C PRO A 78 33.31 -28.48 -8.14
N MET A 79 32.49 -27.62 -8.75
CA MET A 79 31.05 -27.73 -8.68
C MET A 79 30.60 -29.05 -9.32
N ASP A 80 30.05 -29.95 -8.52
CA ASP A 80 29.22 -31.05 -8.99
C ASP A 80 27.87 -30.47 -9.40
N ASP A 81 27.63 -30.46 -10.72
CA ASP A 81 26.52 -29.82 -11.44
C ASP A 81 25.20 -30.63 -11.36
N ASP A 82 24.96 -31.37 -10.27
CA ASP A 82 23.91 -32.42 -10.24
C ASP A 82 22.91 -32.33 -9.07
N ASN A 83 22.72 -31.16 -8.46
CA ASN A 83 21.59 -31.00 -7.52
C ASN A 83 21.02 -29.58 -7.39
N MET A 84 20.76 -28.92 -8.53
CA MET A 84 19.72 -27.89 -8.54
C MET A 84 18.35 -28.58 -8.50
N VAL A 85 17.81 -28.75 -7.29
CA VAL A 85 16.37 -29.00 -7.15
C VAL A 85 15.68 -27.73 -7.60
N ALA A 86 15.18 -27.75 -8.84
CA ALA A 86 14.31 -26.69 -9.34
C ALA A 86 13.16 -26.48 -8.35
N PRO A 87 12.76 -25.22 -8.07
CA PRO A 87 11.55 -24.96 -7.29
C PRO A 87 10.40 -25.76 -7.92
N PRO A 88 9.51 -26.38 -7.11
CA PRO A 88 8.50 -27.28 -7.62
C PRO A 88 7.68 -26.56 -8.70
N VAL A 89 7.77 -27.09 -9.92
CA VAL A 89 6.91 -26.68 -11.02
C VAL A 89 5.50 -27.11 -10.62
N VAL A 90 4.70 -26.14 -10.17
CA VAL A 90 3.30 -26.37 -9.84
C VAL A 90 2.59 -26.68 -11.16
N ASP A 91 2.20 -27.94 -11.34
CA ASP A 91 1.46 -28.39 -12.50
C ASP A 91 0.09 -27.68 -12.52
N PRO A 92 -0.23 -26.83 -13.52
CA PRO A 92 -1.47 -26.05 -13.54
C PRO A 92 -2.74 -26.93 -13.65
N LYS A 93 -2.59 -28.25 -13.82
CA LYS A 93 -3.70 -29.22 -13.77
C LYS A 93 -3.94 -29.84 -12.38
N ALA A 94 -3.08 -29.57 -11.40
CA ALA A 94 -3.14 -30.18 -10.06
C ALA A 94 -3.55 -29.20 -8.94
N VAL A 95 -3.99 -27.98 -9.27
CA VAL A 95 -4.67 -27.13 -8.29
C VAL A 95 -6.10 -27.66 -8.12
N GLU A 96 -6.24 -28.67 -7.28
CA GLU A 96 -7.53 -29.04 -6.72
C GLU A 96 -7.95 -27.88 -5.80
N THR A 97 -8.77 -26.98 -6.32
CA THR A 97 -9.38 -25.89 -5.55
C THR A 97 -10.32 -26.50 -4.53
N GLN A 98 -9.78 -26.90 -3.38
CA GLN A 98 -10.61 -27.22 -2.22
C GLN A 98 -11.45 -25.99 -1.91
N ALA A 99 -12.77 -26.16 -1.99
CA ALA A 99 -13.71 -25.14 -1.60
C ALA A 99 -13.55 -24.87 -0.10
N VAL A 100 -12.93 -23.75 0.25
CA VAL A 100 -12.96 -23.23 1.62
C VAL A 100 -14.42 -22.85 1.89
N PRO A 101 -15.04 -23.33 2.99
CA PRO A 101 -16.40 -22.95 3.31
C PRO A 101 -16.50 -21.42 3.41
N PRO A 102 -17.55 -20.81 2.85
CA PRO A 102 -17.71 -19.36 2.91
C PRO A 102 -17.67 -18.92 4.37
N GLY A 103 -16.89 -17.87 4.64
CA GLY A 103 -16.83 -17.25 5.96
C GLY A 103 -18.22 -16.85 6.43
N GLY A 104 -18.41 -16.74 7.76
CA GLY A 104 -19.65 -16.20 8.32
C GLY A 104 -19.93 -14.78 7.81
N ASP A 105 -21.17 -14.33 7.96
CA ASP A 105 -21.62 -12.99 7.57
C ASP A 105 -20.66 -11.89 8.07
N PRO A 106 -19.94 -11.18 7.18
CA PRO A 106 -18.97 -10.17 7.56
C PRO A 106 -19.56 -9.06 8.43
N LEU A 107 -20.85 -8.73 8.26
CA LEU A 107 -21.50 -7.69 9.06
C LEU A 107 -21.65 -8.07 10.54
N LYS A 108 -21.68 -9.36 10.88
CA LYS A 108 -21.83 -9.83 12.27
C LYS A 108 -20.51 -9.87 13.05
N ARG A 109 -19.39 -9.65 12.38
CA ARG A 109 -18.07 -9.57 13.00
C ARG A 109 -18.03 -8.40 14.00
N PRO A 110 -17.48 -8.58 15.22
CA PRO A 110 -17.30 -7.45 16.13
C PRO A 110 -16.25 -6.49 15.57
N ASP A 111 -16.50 -5.20 15.73
CA ASP A 111 -15.56 -4.15 15.34
C ASP A 111 -14.25 -4.30 16.11
N GLY A 112 -13.16 -3.94 15.44
CA GLY A 112 -11.82 -4.00 15.99
C GLY A 112 -11.04 -2.73 15.72
N PHE A 113 -10.11 -2.37 16.59
CA PHE A 113 -9.19 -1.27 16.32
C PHE A 113 -7.79 -1.64 16.80
N GLY A 114 -7.02 -2.27 15.92
CA GLY A 114 -5.70 -2.81 16.23
C GLY A 114 -5.74 -4.21 16.83
N ASP A 115 -6.75 -5.01 16.46
CA ASP A 115 -6.79 -6.42 16.82
C ASP A 115 -5.83 -7.21 15.92
N ALA A 116 -4.98 -8.06 16.51
CA ALA A 116 -4.23 -9.04 15.76
C ALA A 116 -5.18 -10.11 15.22
N ALA A 117 -5.10 -10.38 13.92
CA ALA A 117 -5.96 -11.33 13.25
C ALA A 117 -5.20 -12.07 12.13
N VAL A 118 -5.85 -13.09 11.57
CA VAL A 118 -5.30 -13.90 10.49
C VAL A 118 -6.27 -13.87 9.32
N MET A 119 -5.82 -13.35 8.18
CA MET A 119 -6.54 -13.40 6.92
C MET A 119 -6.48 -14.83 6.39
N GLN A 120 -7.65 -15.41 6.13
CA GLN A 120 -7.79 -16.74 5.57
C GLN A 120 -8.03 -16.60 4.06
N PRO A 121 -7.19 -17.19 3.20
CA PRO A 121 -7.35 -17.06 1.76
C PRO A 121 -8.64 -17.76 1.30
N VAL A 122 -9.38 -17.10 0.42
CA VAL A 122 -10.54 -17.64 -0.29
C VAL A 122 -10.38 -17.45 -1.80
N PRO A 123 -11.01 -18.29 -2.65
CA PRO A 123 -11.01 -18.07 -4.09
C PRO A 123 -11.69 -16.75 -4.44
N VAL A 124 -11.04 -15.93 -5.27
CA VAL A 124 -11.54 -14.63 -5.72
C VAL A 124 -11.43 -14.48 -7.23
N LEU A 125 -12.36 -13.73 -7.82
CA LEU A 125 -12.16 -13.15 -9.13
C LEU A 125 -11.63 -11.73 -8.92
N MET A 126 -10.43 -11.48 -9.43
CA MET A 126 -9.70 -10.22 -9.29
C MET A 126 -9.79 -9.41 -10.58
N LYS A 127 -9.87 -8.08 -10.44
CA LYS A 127 -9.66 -7.11 -11.51
C LYS A 127 -8.79 -5.95 -11.01
N GLN A 128 -7.78 -5.59 -11.79
CA GLN A 128 -6.97 -4.39 -11.54
C GLN A 128 -7.75 -3.13 -11.93
N GLY A 129 -7.52 -2.05 -11.19
CA GLY A 129 -8.17 -0.76 -11.36
C GLY A 129 -7.25 0.41 -11.07
N TYR A 130 -7.67 1.58 -11.52
CA TYR A 130 -7.06 2.86 -11.22
C TYR A 130 -8.18 3.86 -10.92
N SER A 131 -7.93 4.78 -10.00
CA SER A 131 -8.80 5.92 -9.76
C SER A 131 -8.00 7.17 -9.43
N ASN A 132 -8.59 8.34 -9.70
CA ASN A 132 -8.16 9.58 -9.06
C ASN A 132 -8.89 9.76 -7.73
N TRP A 133 -8.44 10.71 -6.92
CA TRP A 133 -9.00 10.95 -5.59
C TRP A 133 -10.49 11.32 -5.61
N ASP A 134 -10.93 12.12 -6.59
CA ASP A 134 -12.32 12.56 -6.69
C ASP A 134 -13.31 11.42 -7.01
N GLN A 135 -12.84 10.35 -7.66
CA GLN A 135 -13.67 9.24 -8.15
C GLN A 135 -13.38 7.91 -7.47
N GLY A 136 -12.64 7.92 -6.36
CA GLY A 136 -12.17 6.70 -5.68
C GLY A 136 -13.28 5.70 -5.41
N PHE A 137 -14.28 6.09 -4.62
CA PHE A 137 -15.41 5.22 -4.29
C PHE A 137 -16.17 4.72 -5.53
N GLN A 138 -16.43 5.61 -6.50
CA GLN A 138 -17.16 5.23 -7.71
C GLN A 138 -16.38 4.23 -8.58
N SER A 139 -15.07 4.38 -8.64
CA SER A 139 -14.20 3.47 -9.40
C SER A 139 -14.14 2.10 -8.74
N ILE A 140 -14.11 2.04 -7.41
CA ILE A 140 -14.21 0.81 -6.62
C ILE A 140 -15.56 0.12 -6.89
N VAL A 141 -16.68 0.84 -6.76
CA VAL A 141 -18.02 0.29 -7.02
C VAL A 141 -18.16 -0.23 -8.45
N SER A 142 -17.62 0.50 -9.44
CA SER A 142 -17.61 0.07 -10.83
C SER A 142 -16.82 -1.23 -11.02
N ALA A 143 -15.61 -1.32 -10.45
CA ALA A 143 -14.79 -2.51 -10.55
C ALA A 143 -15.47 -3.74 -9.94
N VAL A 144 -16.06 -3.60 -8.75
CA VAL A 144 -16.81 -4.69 -8.09
C VAL A 144 -18.02 -5.11 -8.94
N THR A 145 -18.75 -4.16 -9.52
CA THR A 145 -19.89 -4.43 -10.41
C THR A 145 -19.47 -5.17 -11.69
N GLU A 146 -18.33 -4.80 -12.27
CA GLU A 146 -17.75 -5.49 -13.44
C GLU A 146 -17.34 -6.93 -13.10
N ILE A 147 -16.79 -7.16 -11.90
CA ILE A 147 -16.46 -8.50 -11.42
C ILE A 147 -17.74 -9.34 -11.26
N ASP A 148 -18.83 -8.81 -10.73
CA ASP A 148 -20.10 -9.55 -10.64
C ASP A 148 -20.62 -9.98 -12.02
N ALA A 149 -20.56 -9.07 -12.99
CA ALA A 149 -21.00 -9.37 -14.34
C ALA A 149 -20.18 -10.50 -14.96
N GLU A 150 -18.88 -10.54 -14.66
CA GLU A 150 -18.00 -11.61 -15.12
C GLU A 150 -18.21 -12.93 -14.35
N LEU A 151 -18.42 -12.88 -13.02
CA LEU A 151 -18.82 -14.05 -12.24
C LEU A 151 -20.13 -14.66 -12.75
N ALA A 152 -21.12 -13.82 -13.04
CA ALA A 152 -22.40 -14.25 -13.60
C ALA A 152 -22.23 -14.91 -14.98
N ARG A 153 -21.38 -14.34 -15.85
CA ARG A 153 -21.05 -14.93 -17.15
C ARG A 153 -20.40 -16.30 -17.00
N LEU A 154 -19.48 -16.42 -16.03
CA LEU A 154 -18.76 -17.65 -15.68
C LEU A 154 -19.62 -18.66 -14.91
N LYS A 155 -20.85 -18.29 -14.53
CA LYS A 155 -21.79 -19.08 -13.71
C LYS A 155 -21.23 -19.41 -12.32
N LEU A 156 -20.42 -18.50 -11.78
CA LEU A 156 -19.89 -18.55 -10.42
C LEU A 156 -20.78 -17.69 -9.51
N THR A 157 -20.85 -18.07 -8.24
CA THR A 157 -21.69 -17.38 -7.26
C THR A 157 -20.80 -16.50 -6.38
N PRO A 158 -20.95 -15.16 -6.42
CA PRO A 158 -20.28 -14.27 -5.48
C PRO A 158 -20.58 -14.66 -4.03
N THR A 159 -19.59 -14.53 -3.16
CA THR A 159 -19.72 -14.81 -1.72
C THR A 159 -18.88 -13.83 -0.92
N GLY A 160 -19.20 -13.67 0.36
CA GLY A 160 -18.42 -12.82 1.27
C GLY A 160 -18.41 -11.33 0.89
N ALA A 161 -17.52 -10.59 1.55
CA ALA A 161 -17.25 -9.18 1.29
C ALA A 161 -16.18 -9.03 0.20
N PRO A 162 -16.28 -8.01 -0.66
CA PRO A 162 -15.20 -7.71 -1.61
C PRO A 162 -13.99 -7.10 -0.89
N PHE A 163 -12.80 -7.38 -1.45
CA PHE A 163 -11.54 -6.79 -1.00
C PHE A 163 -11.03 -5.77 -2.02
N ILE A 164 -10.42 -4.70 -1.52
CA ILE A 164 -9.68 -3.71 -2.31
C ILE A 164 -8.26 -3.65 -1.77
N LEU A 165 -7.29 -4.05 -2.58
CA LEU A 165 -5.87 -4.01 -2.24
C LEU A 165 -5.24 -2.80 -2.91
N TYR A 166 -4.71 -1.86 -2.15
CA TYR A 166 -4.05 -0.68 -2.71
C TYR A 166 -2.60 -1.02 -3.07
N THR A 167 -2.29 -1.08 -4.36
CA THR A 167 -0.99 -1.54 -4.86
C THR A 167 -0.02 -0.41 -5.16
N SER A 168 -0.53 0.80 -5.39
CA SER A 168 0.27 2.01 -5.59
C SER A 168 -0.58 3.25 -5.37
N THR A 169 0.02 4.29 -4.82
CA THR A 169 -0.65 5.57 -4.55
C THR A 169 0.30 6.73 -4.86
N ASP A 170 -0.23 7.80 -5.46
CA ASP A 170 0.50 9.04 -5.75
C ASP A 170 -0.41 10.29 -5.66
N ASP A 171 0.13 11.47 -5.97
CA ASP A 171 -0.61 12.73 -5.90
C ASP A 171 -1.82 12.80 -6.85
N GLY A 172 -1.83 11.99 -7.92
CA GLY A 172 -2.89 11.94 -8.93
C GLY A 172 -3.97 10.90 -8.65
N GLY A 173 -3.68 9.89 -7.84
CA GLY A 173 -4.64 8.83 -7.53
C GLY A 173 -4.00 7.56 -6.98
N PHE A 174 -4.68 6.45 -7.21
CA PHE A 174 -4.25 5.15 -6.73
C PHE A 174 -4.57 4.02 -7.73
N GLN A 175 -3.73 3.01 -7.72
CA GLN A 175 -3.95 1.72 -8.35
C GLN A 175 -4.40 0.72 -7.29
N PHE A 176 -5.34 -0.14 -7.67
CA PHE A 176 -5.90 -1.12 -6.76
C PHE A 176 -6.20 -2.45 -7.47
N GLU A 177 -6.32 -3.50 -6.68
CA GLU A 177 -6.90 -4.77 -7.11
C GLU A 177 -8.22 -4.96 -6.37
N ALA A 178 -9.31 -5.03 -7.14
CA ALA A 178 -10.61 -5.41 -6.60
C ALA A 178 -10.79 -6.91 -6.70
N GLU A 179 -11.21 -7.53 -5.61
CA GLU A 179 -11.41 -8.96 -5.51
C GLU A 179 -12.81 -9.26 -4.97
N VAL A 180 -13.56 -10.11 -5.67
CA VAL A 180 -14.85 -10.62 -5.16
C VAL A 180 -14.69 -12.11 -4.91
N PRO A 181 -14.86 -12.58 -3.66
CA PRO A 181 -14.84 -14.01 -3.38
C PRO A 181 -15.99 -14.72 -4.09
N PHE A 182 -15.77 -15.97 -4.47
CA PHE A 182 -16.81 -16.76 -5.14
C PHE A 182 -16.80 -18.23 -4.73
N THR A 183 -17.91 -18.90 -5.03
CA THR A 183 -18.05 -20.36 -4.98
C THR A 183 -18.55 -20.90 -6.31
N GLY A 184 -18.43 -22.22 -6.49
CA GLY A 184 -18.75 -22.91 -7.73
C GLY A 184 -17.50 -23.27 -8.53
N ALA A 185 -17.71 -23.88 -9.69
CA ALA A 185 -16.64 -24.30 -10.58
C ALA A 185 -16.99 -23.95 -12.02
N THR A 186 -15.99 -23.58 -12.80
CA THR A 186 -16.13 -23.30 -14.23
C THR A 186 -14.87 -23.77 -14.96
N THR A 187 -15.03 -24.22 -16.20
CA THR A 187 -13.91 -24.51 -17.11
C THR A 187 -13.64 -23.35 -18.05
N GLU A 188 -14.49 -22.31 -18.03
CA GLU A 188 -14.31 -21.11 -18.81
C GLU A 188 -13.23 -20.23 -18.20
N LYS A 189 -12.43 -19.57 -19.04
CA LYS A 189 -11.46 -18.58 -18.58
C LYS A 189 -12.18 -17.23 -18.33
N PRO A 190 -11.72 -16.43 -17.37
CA PRO A 190 -12.13 -15.04 -17.26
C PRO A 190 -11.74 -14.28 -18.53
N LYS A 191 -12.45 -13.19 -18.82
CA LYS A 191 -12.05 -12.23 -19.86
C LYS A 191 -10.69 -11.60 -19.52
N GLU A 192 -10.07 -11.03 -20.54
CA GLU A 192 -8.89 -10.18 -20.36
C GLU A 192 -9.18 -9.07 -19.34
N GLY A 193 -8.20 -8.78 -18.47
CA GLY A 193 -8.34 -7.85 -17.35
C GLY A 193 -8.91 -8.46 -16.07
N PHE A 194 -9.34 -9.73 -16.09
CA PHE A 194 -9.78 -10.48 -14.91
C PHE A 194 -8.88 -11.70 -14.68
N ALA A 195 -8.71 -12.09 -13.42
CA ALA A 195 -7.92 -13.26 -13.05
C ALA A 195 -8.57 -14.03 -11.89
N PHE A 196 -8.56 -15.37 -11.98
CA PHE A 196 -8.79 -16.19 -10.79
C PHE A 196 -7.55 -16.10 -9.89
N SER A 197 -7.77 -15.80 -8.62
CA SER A 197 -6.71 -15.68 -7.62
C SER A 197 -7.18 -16.24 -6.26
N ALA A 198 -6.31 -16.18 -5.27
CA ALA A 198 -6.66 -16.31 -3.87
C ALA A 198 -6.57 -14.93 -3.20
N SER A 199 -7.51 -14.65 -2.29
CA SER A 199 -7.45 -13.42 -1.49
C SER A 199 -6.18 -13.38 -0.62
N PRO A 200 -5.80 -12.20 -0.11
CA PRO A 200 -4.70 -12.07 0.85
C PRO A 200 -4.82 -13.02 2.03
N ALA A 201 -3.66 -13.45 2.52
CA ALA A 201 -3.52 -14.43 3.59
C ALA A 201 -2.44 -14.02 4.58
N GLY A 202 -2.52 -14.55 5.80
CA GLY A 202 -1.48 -14.41 6.80
C GLY A 202 -1.86 -13.47 7.94
N LYS A 203 -0.86 -13.11 8.76
CA LYS A 203 -1.06 -12.28 9.93
C LYS A 203 -1.26 -10.82 9.53
N ALA A 204 -2.24 -10.17 10.14
CA ALA A 204 -2.55 -8.77 9.91
C ALA A 204 -3.08 -8.11 11.18
N MET A 205 -3.01 -6.79 11.22
CA MET A 205 -3.76 -5.97 12.16
C MET A 205 -5.07 -5.54 11.48
N ARG A 206 -6.17 -5.56 12.23
CA ARG A 206 -7.50 -5.22 11.71
C ARG A 206 -8.05 -3.97 12.40
N PHE A 207 -8.63 -3.08 11.60
CA PHE A 207 -9.22 -1.82 12.04
C PHE A 207 -10.56 -1.62 11.34
N THR A 208 -11.62 -1.31 12.07
CA THR A 208 -12.94 -1.09 11.50
C THR A 208 -13.21 0.40 11.35
N HIS A 209 -13.50 0.81 10.12
CA HIS A 209 -14.10 2.09 9.79
C HIS A 209 -15.63 1.95 9.69
N ARG A 210 -16.34 2.95 10.21
CA ARG A 210 -17.79 3.11 10.02
C ARG A 210 -18.08 4.54 9.60
N GLY A 211 -18.83 4.67 8.53
CA GLY A 211 -19.15 5.97 7.95
C GLY A 211 -18.70 6.06 6.49
N PRO A 212 -18.78 7.28 5.92
CA PRO A 212 -18.57 7.46 4.50
C PRO A 212 -17.10 7.26 4.11
N TYR A 213 -16.90 6.76 2.90
CA TYR A 213 -15.58 6.48 2.34
C TYR A 213 -14.61 7.68 2.41
N ASP A 214 -15.12 8.89 2.19
CA ASP A 214 -14.33 10.13 2.22
C ASP A 214 -13.94 10.58 3.64
N ALA A 215 -14.46 9.94 4.68
CA ALA A 215 -14.12 10.18 6.08
C ALA A 215 -13.15 9.12 6.65
N MET A 216 -12.45 8.37 5.79
CA MET A 216 -11.49 7.35 6.23
C MET A 216 -10.13 7.92 6.65
N ASP A 217 -9.77 9.15 6.25
CA ASP A 217 -8.47 9.77 6.57
C ASP A 217 -8.12 9.70 8.08
N PRO A 218 -9.01 10.08 9.02
CA PRO A 218 -8.71 9.99 10.45
C PRO A 218 -8.52 8.54 10.92
N THR A 219 -9.09 7.56 10.21
CA THR A 219 -8.90 6.14 10.52
C THR A 219 -7.49 5.72 10.14
N TYR A 220 -7.03 6.08 8.95
CA TYR A 220 -5.66 5.82 8.49
C TYR A 220 -4.59 6.49 9.36
N GLU A 221 -4.83 7.74 9.80
CA GLU A 221 -3.95 8.41 10.75
C GLU A 221 -3.86 7.69 12.10
N GLN A 222 -4.98 7.16 12.61
CA GLN A 222 -4.96 6.41 13.87
C GLN A 222 -4.28 5.05 13.71
N ILE A 223 -4.38 4.42 12.54
CA ILE A 223 -3.69 3.17 12.21
C ILE A 223 -2.18 3.37 12.27
N SER A 224 -1.64 4.37 11.56
CA SER A 224 -0.19 4.63 11.53
C SER A 224 0.36 4.90 12.93
N ASN A 225 -0.31 5.78 13.68
CA ASN A 225 0.06 6.08 15.07
C ASN A 225 0.06 4.85 15.97
N LEU A 226 -0.90 3.93 15.80
CA LEU A 226 -0.98 2.71 16.60
C LEU A 226 0.12 1.71 16.22
N LEU A 227 0.43 1.56 14.94
CA LEU A 227 1.50 0.69 14.47
C LEU A 227 2.86 1.17 14.98
N ASP A 228 3.12 2.48 14.89
CA ASP A 228 4.33 3.12 15.43
C ASP A 228 4.43 2.94 16.95
N ALA A 229 3.34 3.20 17.68
CA ALA A 229 3.32 3.05 19.14
C ALA A 229 3.54 1.61 19.62
N LYS A 230 3.25 0.61 18.77
CA LYS A 230 3.46 -0.81 19.07
C LYS A 230 4.77 -1.37 18.50
N ASP A 231 5.56 -0.56 17.80
CA ASP A 231 6.79 -1.00 17.12
C ASP A 231 6.53 -2.20 16.20
N LEU A 232 5.39 -2.19 15.49
CA LEU A 232 5.00 -3.26 14.59
C LEU A 232 5.48 -2.99 13.17
N GLU A 233 6.26 -3.92 12.62
CA GLU A 233 6.66 -3.86 11.22
C GLU A 233 5.51 -4.33 10.30
N ALA A 234 4.75 -3.37 9.78
CA ALA A 234 3.77 -3.61 8.73
C ALA A 234 4.43 -3.79 7.35
N GLN A 235 3.72 -4.47 6.47
CA GLN A 235 3.95 -4.39 5.02
C GLN A 235 3.43 -3.03 4.50
N ASP A 236 3.99 -2.56 3.40
CA ASP A 236 3.52 -1.36 2.70
C ASP A 236 2.31 -1.70 1.83
N LEU A 237 1.24 -2.18 2.47
CA LEU A 237 0.02 -2.67 1.83
C LEU A 237 -1.17 -2.45 2.75
N TYR A 238 -2.21 -1.79 2.23
CA TYR A 238 -3.51 -1.67 2.86
C TYR A 238 -4.54 -2.48 2.09
N ILE A 239 -5.37 -3.21 2.81
CA ILE A 239 -6.43 -4.03 2.23
C ILE A 239 -7.74 -3.64 2.91
N GLU A 240 -8.71 -3.18 2.14
CA GLU A 240 -10.06 -2.91 2.64
C GLU A 240 -10.97 -4.09 2.35
N GLU A 241 -11.65 -4.60 3.36
CA GLU A 241 -12.76 -5.55 3.24
C GLU A 241 -14.07 -4.82 3.50
N TYR A 242 -14.89 -4.67 2.47
CA TYR A 242 -16.18 -3.97 2.57
C TYR A 242 -17.23 -4.90 3.14
N ARG A 243 -17.33 -4.96 4.48
CA ARG A 243 -18.30 -5.81 5.20
C ARG A 243 -19.73 -5.50 4.78
N SER A 244 -20.03 -4.23 4.60
CA SER A 244 -21.24 -3.77 3.92
C SER A 244 -20.99 -3.64 2.42
N ASP A 245 -21.94 -4.08 1.60
CA ASP A 245 -21.79 -4.04 0.13
C ASP A 245 -21.71 -2.59 -0.38
N PRO A 246 -20.59 -2.16 -1.00
CA PRO A 246 -20.41 -0.77 -1.44
C PRO A 246 -21.31 -0.38 -2.61
N ARG A 247 -21.89 -1.36 -3.32
CA ARG A 247 -22.78 -1.12 -4.46
C ARG A 247 -24.19 -0.72 -4.02
N THR A 248 -24.60 -1.13 -2.82
CA THR A 248 -26.00 -1.02 -2.36
C THR A 248 -26.16 -0.32 -1.02
N THR A 249 -25.10 -0.23 -0.21
CA THR A 249 -25.12 0.42 1.10
C THR A 249 -24.93 1.94 0.92
N PRO A 250 -25.76 2.79 1.56
CA PRO A 250 -25.50 4.22 1.65
C PRO A 250 -24.10 4.49 2.24
N GLN A 251 -23.41 5.52 1.77
CA GLN A 251 -22.04 5.78 2.23
C GLN A 251 -21.95 5.99 3.75
N ASP A 252 -22.89 6.71 4.35
CA ASP A 252 -22.93 6.95 5.80
C ASP A 252 -23.06 5.66 6.64
N ASP A 253 -23.53 4.57 6.03
CA ASP A 253 -23.76 3.28 6.67
C ASP A 253 -22.67 2.24 6.33
N LEU A 254 -21.62 2.64 5.61
CA LEU A 254 -20.54 1.72 5.25
C LEU A 254 -19.81 1.20 6.49
N VAL A 255 -19.45 -0.07 6.41
CA VAL A 255 -18.62 -0.78 7.39
C VAL A 255 -17.48 -1.43 6.63
N ILE A 256 -16.27 -0.95 6.87
CA ILE A 256 -15.07 -1.37 6.15
C ILE A 256 -14.05 -1.82 7.17
N ASP A 257 -13.55 -3.05 7.04
CA ASP A 257 -12.39 -3.48 7.81
C ASP A 257 -11.12 -3.20 6.99
N ILE A 258 -10.25 -2.36 7.51
CA ILE A 258 -8.91 -2.09 6.98
C ILE A 258 -7.96 -3.09 7.63
N TRP A 259 -7.28 -3.86 6.79
CA TRP A 259 -6.28 -4.84 7.17
C TRP A 259 -4.89 -4.33 6.80
N VAL A 260 -3.98 -4.42 7.75
CA VAL A 260 -2.56 -4.11 7.58
C VAL A 260 -1.75 -5.38 7.79
N PRO A 261 -1.30 -6.05 6.72
CA PRO A 261 -0.47 -7.25 6.83
C PRO A 261 0.82 -6.97 7.60
N LEU A 262 1.21 -7.90 8.45
CA LEU A 262 2.46 -7.84 9.20
C LEU A 262 3.58 -8.54 8.43
N LYS A 263 4.84 -8.15 8.69
CA LYS A 263 6.02 -8.85 8.18
C LYS A 263 6.31 -10.16 8.92
#